data_AF-A0A7L1EL00-F1
#
_entry.id   AF-A0A7L1EL00-F1
#
_cell.length_a   1.000
_cell.length_b   1.000
_cell.length_c   1.000
_cell.angle_alpha   90.00
_cell.angle_beta   90.00
_cell.angle_gamma   90.00
#
_symmetry.space_group_name_H-M   'P 1'
#
loop_
_entity.id
_entity.type
_entity.pdbx_description
1 polymer ?
#
loop_
_entity_poly.entity_id
_entity_poly.type
_entity_poly.pdbx_seq_one_letter_code
_entity_poly.pdbx_strand_id
1 'polypeptide(L)'
;PTGSLLYPYGPQQGDETNPKHDDGTSEEITLSVPFTFYGKTYKTAFVNNNGVISFNEPVRQYTPDPFPLEDGSPFVAPYWADVDNVLGGDIFYRQTTDPALLEAISQHITQYFPKSPFTATWALVATWDHVAYYGSISEKGNTFQAVLTTDSKMFYIILNYWDIQWTTGAASDGDAETGLGGTPAHAGFNSGDDTNFYNIPGSQTDAIINITTTSNVKVPGRWVFRVDDFQVTGVDPPQLNNCWL
;
A
#
# COMPACT_ATOMS: atom_id res chain seq x y z
N PRO A 1 16.92 -17.96 2.11
CA PRO A 1 16.59 -17.91 0.67
C PRO A 1 16.22 -16.47 0.29
N THR A 2 17.09 -15.76 -0.41
CA THR A 2 16.81 -14.42 -0.94
C THR A 2 15.90 -14.57 -2.17
N GLY A 3 14.60 -14.74 -1.92
CA GLY A 3 13.57 -14.54 -2.94
C GLY A 3 13.44 -13.06 -3.31
N SER A 4 12.78 -12.79 -4.43
CA SER A 4 12.39 -11.42 -4.82
C SER A 4 11.59 -10.74 -3.70
N LEU A 5 11.79 -9.43 -3.51
CA LEU A 5 11.05 -8.63 -2.53
C LEU A 5 9.54 -8.62 -2.83
N LEU A 6 9.17 -8.62 -4.12
CA LEU A 6 7.79 -8.65 -4.59
C LEU A 6 7.28 -10.08 -4.66
N TYR A 7 6.04 -10.30 -4.23
CA TYR A 7 5.33 -11.53 -4.56
C TYR A 7 4.98 -11.54 -6.06
N PRO A 8 4.88 -12.72 -6.70
CA PRO A 8 4.56 -12.81 -8.12
C PRO A 8 3.33 -12.00 -8.51
N TYR A 9 3.38 -11.27 -9.61
CA TYR A 9 2.29 -10.44 -10.14
C TYR A 9 2.30 -10.43 -11.67
N GLY A 10 1.30 -9.78 -12.25
CA GLY A 10 1.14 -9.58 -13.68
C GLY A 10 0.24 -10.62 -14.36
N PRO A 11 -0.01 -10.47 -15.67
CA PRO A 11 -0.99 -11.28 -16.38
C PRO A 11 -0.69 -12.79 -16.35
N GLN A 12 0.58 -13.17 -16.26
CA GLN A 12 1.00 -14.57 -16.15
C GLN A 12 0.59 -15.23 -14.83
N GLN A 13 0.28 -14.43 -13.80
CA GLN A 13 -0.27 -14.88 -12.52
C GLN A 13 -1.81 -14.84 -12.48
N GLY A 14 -2.45 -14.42 -13.58
CA GLY A 14 -3.90 -14.24 -13.67
C GLY A 14 -4.40 -12.92 -13.08
N ASP A 15 -3.53 -11.90 -13.00
CA ASP A 15 -3.92 -10.58 -12.50
C ASP A 15 -4.85 -9.87 -13.48
N GLU A 16 -5.87 -9.22 -12.92
CA GLU A 16 -6.60 -8.17 -13.60
C GLU A 16 -5.68 -6.93 -13.73
N THR A 17 -5.97 -6.10 -14.72
CA THR A 17 -5.21 -4.87 -14.98
C THR A 17 -6.17 -3.69 -14.94
N ASN A 18 -5.82 -2.63 -14.20
CA ASN A 18 -6.60 -1.41 -14.21
C ASN A 18 -6.59 -0.74 -15.60
N PRO A 19 -7.58 0.11 -15.90
CA PRO A 19 -7.57 0.89 -17.12
C PRO A 19 -6.34 1.82 -17.19
N LYS A 20 -5.88 2.06 -18.43
CA LYS A 20 -4.95 3.16 -18.76
C LYS A 20 -5.71 4.48 -18.69
N HIS A 21 -5.64 5.13 -17.54
CA HIS A 21 -6.36 6.34 -17.23
C HIS A 21 -5.71 6.99 -16.02
N ASP A 22 -5.49 8.30 -16.06
CA ASP A 22 -4.87 9.11 -15.00
C ASP A 22 -5.47 8.81 -13.60
N ASP A 23 -6.67 9.33 -13.32
CA ASP A 23 -7.43 9.01 -12.09
C ASP A 23 -8.24 7.70 -12.20
N GLY A 24 -7.63 6.66 -12.77
CA GLY A 24 -8.28 5.36 -12.98
C GLY A 24 -8.45 4.54 -11.70
N THR A 25 -9.39 3.61 -11.72
CA THR A 25 -9.63 2.64 -10.64
C THR A 25 -10.08 1.30 -11.21
N SER A 26 -9.90 0.23 -10.44
CA SER A 26 -10.55 -1.06 -10.70
C SER A 26 -12.07 -0.93 -10.64
N GLU A 27 -12.76 -1.91 -11.22
CA GLU A 27 -14.14 -2.22 -10.82
C GLU A 27 -14.19 -2.61 -9.33
N GLU A 28 -15.39 -2.67 -8.75
CA GLU A 28 -15.56 -3.11 -7.36
C GLU A 28 -15.13 -4.58 -7.20
N ILE A 29 -14.14 -4.82 -6.35
CA ILE A 29 -13.65 -6.16 -6.05
C ILE A 29 -14.47 -6.72 -4.89
N THR A 30 -15.34 -7.70 -5.17
CA THR A 30 -15.97 -8.50 -4.09
C THR A 30 -14.93 -9.46 -3.49
N LEU A 31 -14.59 -9.25 -2.22
CA LEU A 31 -13.63 -10.07 -1.49
C LEU A 31 -14.22 -11.44 -1.18
N SER A 32 -13.59 -12.51 -1.66
CA SER A 32 -14.00 -13.89 -1.37
C SER A 32 -13.84 -14.27 0.10
N VAL A 33 -12.94 -13.58 0.81
CA VAL A 33 -12.80 -13.60 2.27
C VAL A 33 -12.87 -12.16 2.77
N PRO A 34 -13.84 -11.79 3.63
CA PRO A 34 -13.94 -10.44 4.16
C PRO A 34 -12.67 -10.04 4.91
N PHE A 35 -12.20 -8.81 4.71
CA PHE A 35 -11.00 -8.28 5.35
C PHE A 35 -11.37 -7.40 6.53
N THR A 36 -10.81 -7.66 7.71
CA THR A 36 -11.02 -6.83 8.90
C THR A 36 -9.86 -5.88 9.06
N PHE A 37 -10.19 -4.59 9.12
CA PHE A 37 -9.26 -3.49 9.26
C PHE A 37 -9.74 -2.62 10.43
N TYR A 38 -9.02 -2.68 11.55
CA TYR A 38 -9.32 -1.98 12.80
C TYR A 38 -10.76 -2.15 13.30
N GLY A 39 -11.16 -3.42 13.48
CA GLY A 39 -12.47 -3.77 14.03
C GLY A 39 -13.64 -3.65 13.06
N LYS A 40 -13.42 -3.07 11.87
CA LYS A 40 -14.42 -3.00 10.81
C LYS A 40 -14.12 -4.03 9.73
N THR A 41 -15.13 -4.83 9.39
CA THR A 41 -15.02 -5.85 8.35
C THR A 41 -15.57 -5.33 7.04
N TYR A 42 -14.76 -5.44 5.99
CA TYR A 42 -15.06 -5.01 4.64
C TYR A 42 -15.24 -6.21 3.73
N LYS A 43 -16.19 -6.09 2.79
CA LYS A 43 -16.52 -7.14 1.81
C LYS A 43 -16.13 -6.74 0.39
N THR A 44 -15.86 -5.46 0.18
CA THR A 44 -15.46 -4.93 -1.11
C THR A 44 -14.24 -4.04 -0.97
N ALA A 45 -13.45 -3.97 -2.03
CA ALA A 45 -12.28 -3.12 -2.13
C ALA A 45 -12.15 -2.57 -3.56
N PHE A 46 -11.35 -1.52 -3.70
CA PHE A 46 -10.95 -0.94 -4.98
C PHE A 46 -9.43 -0.81 -5.01
N VAL A 47 -8.82 -1.08 -6.16
CA VAL A 47 -7.40 -0.79 -6.42
C VAL A 47 -7.35 0.44 -7.32
N ASN A 48 -6.85 1.54 -6.78
CA ASN A 48 -6.82 2.83 -7.47
C ASN A 48 -5.45 3.07 -8.13
N ASN A 49 -5.42 3.75 -9.28
CA ASN A 49 -4.19 4.04 -10.02
C ASN A 49 -3.22 4.90 -9.21
N ASN A 50 -3.73 5.85 -8.41
CA ASN A 50 -2.97 6.74 -7.54
C ASN A 50 -2.38 6.05 -6.30
N GLY A 51 -2.23 4.72 -6.28
CA GLY A 51 -1.46 4.03 -5.25
C GLY A 51 -2.20 3.75 -3.94
N VAL A 52 -3.51 3.52 -4.02
CA VAL A 52 -4.39 3.27 -2.87
C VAL A 52 -5.23 2.00 -3.06
N ILE A 53 -5.41 1.23 -1.99
CA ILE A 53 -6.48 0.23 -1.87
C ILE A 53 -7.52 0.75 -0.87
N SER A 54 -8.69 1.14 -1.36
CA SER A 54 -9.79 1.62 -0.53
C SER A 54 -10.86 0.55 -0.30
N PHE A 55 -11.65 0.73 0.75
CA PHE A 55 -12.75 -0.17 1.06
C PHE A 55 -14.11 0.52 0.92
N ASN A 56 -15.12 -0.22 0.43
CA ASN A 56 -16.50 0.22 0.12
C ASN A 56 -16.66 1.27 -0.98
N GLU A 57 -15.77 2.25 -1.10
CA GLU A 57 -15.90 3.34 -2.07
C GLU A 57 -14.55 3.60 -2.78
N PRO A 58 -14.56 4.00 -4.06
CA PRO A 58 -13.35 4.38 -4.78
C PRO A 58 -12.84 5.76 -4.34
N VAL A 59 -11.52 5.94 -4.34
CA VAL A 59 -10.88 7.24 -4.10
C VAL A 59 -10.73 8.01 -5.41
N ARG A 60 -10.99 9.32 -5.38
CA ARG A 60 -10.86 10.23 -6.55
C ARG A 60 -9.78 11.30 -6.38
N GLN A 61 -9.21 11.38 -5.19
CA GLN A 61 -8.23 12.40 -4.83
C GLN A 61 -6.83 11.91 -5.25
N TYR A 62 -6.09 12.75 -5.97
CA TYR A 62 -4.74 12.47 -6.47
C TYR A 62 -3.65 13.09 -5.58
N THR A 63 -3.87 14.31 -5.07
CA THR A 63 -2.96 14.95 -4.12
C THR A 63 -3.15 14.35 -2.73
N PRO A 64 -2.12 13.77 -2.10
CA PRO A 64 -2.29 13.08 -0.83
C PRO A 64 -2.56 14.01 0.36
N ASP A 65 -3.66 13.76 1.06
CA ASP A 65 -3.98 14.40 2.33
C ASP A 65 -3.26 13.74 3.52
N PRO A 66 -2.93 14.50 4.58
CA PRO A 66 -2.34 13.94 5.79
C PRO A 66 -3.31 13.00 6.51
N PHE A 67 -2.77 12.00 7.22
CA PHE A 67 -3.58 11.14 8.08
C PHE A 67 -3.67 11.73 9.50
N PRO A 68 -4.81 11.55 10.21
CA PRO A 68 -6.02 10.87 9.72
C PRO A 68 -6.78 11.74 8.70
N LEU A 69 -7.47 11.09 7.77
CA LEU A 69 -8.24 11.80 6.75
C LEU A 69 -9.52 12.39 7.32
N GLU A 70 -9.81 13.65 6.99
CA GLU A 70 -11.00 14.35 7.48
C GLU A 70 -12.32 13.72 7.03
N ASP A 71 -12.33 13.03 5.89
CA ASP A 71 -13.51 12.36 5.35
C ASP A 71 -13.76 10.97 5.98
N GLY A 72 -12.84 10.49 6.82
CA GLY A 72 -12.93 9.18 7.46
C GLY A 72 -12.82 8.01 6.49
N SER A 73 -12.27 8.21 5.28
CA SER A 73 -12.15 7.14 4.29
C SER A 73 -11.16 6.06 4.73
N PRO A 74 -11.58 4.79 4.83
CA PRO A 74 -10.69 3.69 5.21
C PRO A 74 -9.91 3.20 3.98
N PHE A 75 -8.58 3.33 4.01
CA PHE A 75 -7.75 2.78 2.94
C PHE A 75 -6.32 2.46 3.36
N VAL A 76 -5.68 1.64 2.54
CA VAL A 76 -4.24 1.34 2.57
C VAL A 76 -3.58 2.10 1.44
N ALA A 77 -2.59 2.94 1.76
CA ALA A 77 -1.83 3.70 0.79
C ALA A 77 -0.40 3.13 0.72
N PRO A 78 -0.12 2.09 -0.08
CA PRO A 78 1.26 1.70 -0.32
C PRO A 78 2.10 2.89 -0.76
N TYR A 79 1.61 3.70 -1.69
CA TYR A 79 2.28 4.91 -2.16
C TYR A 79 1.27 5.84 -2.85
N TRP A 80 0.48 6.58 -2.06
CA TRP A 80 -0.53 7.48 -2.61
C TRP A 80 0.12 8.70 -3.25
N ALA A 81 -0.04 8.87 -4.55
CA ALA A 81 0.41 10.03 -5.30
C ALA A 81 -0.32 10.11 -6.65
N ASP A 82 -0.17 11.23 -7.34
CA ASP A 82 -0.75 11.51 -8.64
C ASP A 82 -0.06 10.70 -9.77
N VAL A 83 -0.52 9.45 -9.93
CA VAL A 83 0.01 8.45 -10.86
C VAL A 83 -0.72 8.56 -12.18
N ASP A 84 0.03 8.67 -13.28
CA ASP A 84 -0.54 8.60 -14.62
C ASP A 84 0.00 7.38 -15.37
N ASN A 85 -0.77 6.29 -15.33
CA ASN A 85 -0.39 5.04 -15.99
C ASN A 85 -0.58 5.08 -17.51
N VAL A 86 -1.18 6.14 -18.07
CA VAL A 86 -1.21 6.39 -19.52
C VAL A 86 0.19 6.76 -20.02
N LEU A 87 0.95 7.49 -19.19
CA LEU A 87 2.33 7.90 -19.49
C LEU A 87 3.34 6.78 -19.27
N GLY A 88 3.08 5.84 -18.36
CA GLY A 88 3.95 4.69 -18.16
C GLY A 88 3.50 3.74 -17.06
N GLY A 89 3.82 2.46 -17.23
CA GLY A 89 3.59 1.40 -16.23
C GLY A 89 2.15 0.92 -16.11
N ASP A 90 1.94 -0.16 -15.37
CA ASP A 90 0.65 -0.85 -15.27
C ASP A 90 0.31 -1.15 -13.81
N ILE A 91 -0.98 -1.26 -13.51
CA ILE A 91 -1.45 -1.65 -12.17
C ILE A 91 -2.15 -3.00 -12.29
N PHE A 92 -1.62 -3.98 -11.57
CA PHE A 92 -2.08 -5.37 -11.56
C PHE A 92 -2.65 -5.75 -10.21
N TYR A 93 -3.74 -6.52 -10.19
CA TYR A 93 -4.28 -7.04 -8.94
C TYR A 93 -4.96 -8.39 -9.09
N ARG A 94 -4.91 -9.19 -8.02
CA ARG A 94 -5.72 -10.41 -7.87
C ARG A 94 -5.98 -10.73 -6.42
N GLN A 95 -7.14 -11.32 -6.16
CA GLN A 95 -7.30 -12.14 -4.97
C GLN A 95 -6.88 -13.59 -5.26
N THR A 96 -6.33 -14.28 -4.27
CA THR A 96 -5.73 -15.59 -4.49
C THR A 96 -5.85 -16.50 -3.27
N THR A 97 -6.03 -17.78 -3.55
CA THR A 97 -5.90 -18.89 -2.61
C THR A 97 -4.82 -19.89 -3.08
N ASP A 98 -3.87 -19.44 -3.90
CA ASP A 98 -2.79 -20.28 -4.41
C ASP A 98 -1.92 -20.81 -3.24
N PRO A 99 -1.78 -22.15 -3.09
CA PRO A 99 -1.08 -22.71 -1.93
C PRO A 99 0.39 -22.30 -1.83
N ALA A 100 1.08 -22.12 -2.97
CA ALA A 100 2.50 -21.81 -2.95
C ALA A 100 2.74 -20.36 -2.49
N LEU A 101 1.93 -19.42 -2.98
CA LEU A 101 1.98 -18.03 -2.55
C LEU A 101 1.53 -17.87 -1.09
N LEU A 102 0.45 -18.53 -0.67
CA LEU A 102 -0.03 -18.46 0.72
C LEU A 102 0.98 -19.07 1.70
N GLU A 103 1.66 -20.15 1.33
CA GLU A 103 2.75 -20.72 2.14
C GLU A 103 3.91 -19.72 2.29
N ALA A 104 4.33 -19.07 1.20
CA ALA A 104 5.39 -18.05 1.25
C ALA A 104 5.00 -16.85 2.14
N ILE A 105 3.75 -16.37 2.03
CA ILE A 105 3.20 -15.32 2.90
C ILE A 105 3.21 -15.78 4.36
N SER A 106 2.77 -17.01 4.63
CA SER A 106 2.71 -17.60 5.98
C SER A 106 4.09 -17.69 6.63
N GLN A 107 5.10 -18.13 5.87
CA GLN A 107 6.48 -18.21 6.33
C GLN A 107 7.04 -16.82 6.68
N HIS A 108 6.81 -15.82 5.83
CA HIS A 108 7.25 -14.45 6.09
C HIS A 108 6.57 -13.86 7.33
N ILE A 109 5.24 -13.97 7.46
CA ILE A 109 4.52 -13.45 8.64
C ILE A 109 4.98 -14.19 9.90
N THR A 110 5.12 -15.51 9.88
CA THR A 110 5.61 -16.28 11.03
C THR A 110 7.03 -15.88 11.43
N GLN A 111 7.88 -15.55 10.46
CA GLN A 111 9.23 -15.04 10.72
C GLN A 111 9.19 -13.67 11.43
N TYR A 112 8.29 -12.77 11.04
CA TYR A 112 8.20 -11.43 11.60
C TYR A 112 7.41 -11.38 12.92
N PHE A 113 6.45 -12.29 13.10
CA PHE A 113 5.54 -12.39 14.25
C PHE A 113 5.59 -13.79 14.89
N PRO A 114 6.74 -14.24 15.44
CA PRO A 114 6.92 -15.63 15.90
C PRO A 114 6.04 -16.02 17.10
N LYS A 115 5.39 -15.06 17.76
CA LYS A 115 4.45 -15.29 18.88
C LYS A 115 2.99 -15.45 18.43
N SER A 116 2.72 -15.28 17.14
CA SER A 116 1.37 -15.30 16.56
C SER A 116 1.36 -16.30 15.40
N PRO A 117 1.11 -17.60 15.67
CA PRO A 117 1.07 -18.63 14.65
C PRO A 117 0.07 -18.27 13.56
N PHE A 118 0.52 -18.17 12.31
CA PHE A 118 -0.28 -17.65 11.21
C PHE A 118 -0.19 -18.58 9.99
N THR A 119 -1.32 -18.82 9.34
CA THR A 119 -1.40 -19.59 8.09
C THR A 119 -2.39 -18.90 7.17
N ALA A 120 -1.88 -18.18 6.19
CA ALA A 120 -2.69 -17.44 5.25
C ALA A 120 -3.68 -18.38 4.56
N THR A 121 -4.96 -18.01 4.56
CA THR A 121 -6.02 -18.70 3.83
C THR A 121 -6.41 -17.94 2.57
N TRP A 122 -6.05 -16.66 2.49
CA TRP A 122 -6.40 -15.76 1.42
C TRP A 122 -5.41 -14.58 1.33
N ALA A 123 -5.22 -14.05 0.12
CA ALA A 123 -4.56 -12.77 -0.07
C ALA A 123 -5.17 -11.96 -1.23
N LEU A 124 -5.14 -10.63 -1.13
CA LEU A 124 -5.25 -9.69 -2.26
C LEU A 124 -3.86 -9.12 -2.52
N VAL A 125 -3.35 -9.28 -3.73
CA VAL A 125 -2.07 -8.71 -4.18
C VAL A 125 -2.41 -7.60 -5.17
N ALA A 126 -1.88 -6.40 -4.95
CA ALA A 126 -1.96 -5.27 -5.88
C ALA A 126 -0.56 -4.69 -6.11
N THR A 127 -0.16 -4.53 -7.37
CA THR A 127 1.17 -4.06 -7.77
C THR A 127 1.04 -2.93 -8.76
N TRP A 128 1.68 -1.80 -8.46
CA TRP A 128 1.91 -0.71 -9.39
C TRP A 128 3.30 -0.94 -9.96
N ASP A 129 3.39 -1.26 -11.24
CA ASP A 129 4.61 -1.67 -11.89
C ASP A 129 5.08 -0.59 -12.87
N HIS A 130 6.21 0.04 -12.55
CA HIS A 130 6.85 1.08 -13.33
C HIS A 130 5.92 2.26 -13.67
N VAL A 131 5.04 2.63 -12.74
CA VAL A 131 4.02 3.67 -12.98
C VAL A 131 4.66 5.06 -13.02
N ALA A 132 4.31 5.83 -14.05
CA ALA A 132 4.72 7.23 -14.19
C ALA A 132 3.84 8.15 -13.32
N TYR A 133 4.23 9.42 -13.21
CA TYR A 133 3.49 10.46 -12.52
C TYR A 133 2.81 11.40 -13.49
N TYR A 134 1.72 12.02 -13.05
CA TYR A 134 1.00 13.01 -13.84
C TYR A 134 1.91 14.14 -14.31
N GLY A 135 1.83 14.46 -15.60
CA GLY A 135 2.64 15.50 -16.23
C GLY A 135 4.11 15.14 -16.46
N SER A 136 4.51 13.88 -16.25
CA SER A 136 5.89 13.44 -16.53
C SER A 136 6.25 13.65 -17.99
N ILE A 137 7.44 14.22 -18.22
CA ILE A 137 8.12 14.25 -19.53
C ILE A 137 9.36 13.33 -19.55
N SER A 138 9.52 12.51 -18.50
CA SER A 138 10.64 11.59 -18.29
C SER A 138 10.19 10.13 -18.36
N GLU A 139 11.15 9.20 -18.45
CA GLU A 139 10.93 7.74 -18.39
C GLU A 139 10.99 7.17 -16.96
N LYS A 140 10.80 8.02 -15.94
CA LYS A 140 10.84 7.60 -14.54
C LYS A 140 9.57 6.82 -14.18
N GLY A 141 9.74 5.73 -13.44
CA GLY A 141 8.63 4.90 -13.00
C GLY A 141 8.84 4.34 -11.58
N ASN A 142 7.76 4.21 -10.83
CA ASN A 142 7.76 3.60 -9.50
C ASN A 142 7.21 2.16 -9.58
N THR A 143 7.86 1.23 -8.89
CA THR A 143 7.36 -0.14 -8.68
C THR A 143 7.19 -0.44 -7.19
N PHE A 144 5.95 -0.68 -6.78
CA PHE A 144 5.58 -1.01 -5.40
C PHE A 144 4.35 -1.93 -5.33
N GLN A 145 4.17 -2.63 -4.22
CA GLN A 145 3.14 -3.65 -4.05
C GLN A 145 2.52 -3.61 -2.66
N ALA A 146 1.20 -3.79 -2.59
CA ALA A 146 0.47 -4.06 -1.37
C ALA A 146 -0.08 -5.49 -1.39
N VAL A 147 -0.04 -6.16 -0.23
CA VAL A 147 -0.70 -7.45 -0.01
C VAL A 147 -1.55 -7.36 1.25
N LEU A 148 -2.85 -7.60 1.11
CA LEU A 148 -3.76 -7.83 2.22
C LEU A 148 -3.90 -9.34 2.42
N THR A 149 -3.76 -9.85 3.64
CA THR A 149 -3.86 -11.29 3.88
C THR A 149 -4.44 -11.61 5.25
N THR A 150 -5.03 -12.80 5.39
CA THR A 150 -5.63 -13.25 6.64
C THR A 150 -5.60 -14.78 6.77
N ASP A 151 -5.68 -15.28 7.99
CA ASP A 151 -6.02 -16.67 8.33
C ASP A 151 -7.47 -16.81 8.82
N SER A 152 -8.30 -15.78 8.56
CA SER A 152 -9.66 -15.54 9.06
C SER A 152 -9.76 -15.08 10.52
N LYS A 153 -8.65 -14.94 11.24
CA LYS A 153 -8.60 -14.41 12.62
C LYS A 153 -7.67 -13.22 12.75
N MET A 154 -6.47 -13.34 12.20
CA MET A 154 -5.46 -12.29 12.15
C MET A 154 -5.39 -11.73 10.73
N PHE A 155 -5.19 -10.42 10.64
CA PHE A 155 -5.24 -9.69 9.38
C PHE A 155 -3.97 -8.86 9.25
N TYR A 156 -3.32 -8.96 8.10
CA TYR A 156 -2.05 -8.31 7.85
C TYR A 156 -2.05 -7.50 6.55
N ILE A 157 -1.27 -6.43 6.58
CA ILE A 157 -0.89 -5.63 5.41
C ILE A 157 0.62 -5.82 5.22
N ILE A 158 1.04 -6.13 3.99
CA ILE A 158 2.44 -6.14 3.58
C ILE A 158 2.61 -5.09 2.47
N LEU A 159 3.50 -4.14 2.66
CA LEU A 159 3.87 -3.14 1.66
C LEU A 159 5.31 -3.39 1.23
N ASN A 160 5.54 -3.47 -0.08
CA ASN A 160 6.84 -3.72 -0.68
C ASN A 160 7.20 -2.61 -1.66
N TYR A 161 8.44 -2.13 -1.61
CA TYR A 161 8.97 -1.02 -2.41
C TYR A 161 10.20 -1.50 -3.17
N TRP A 162 10.08 -1.70 -4.49
CA TRP A 162 11.16 -2.24 -5.31
C TRP A 162 12.02 -1.14 -5.93
N ASP A 163 11.38 -0.19 -6.61
CA ASP A 163 12.06 0.93 -7.26
C ASP A 163 11.20 2.19 -7.12
N ILE A 164 11.78 3.27 -6.61
CA ILE A 164 11.08 4.54 -6.36
C ILE A 164 11.97 5.65 -6.89
N GLN A 165 11.53 6.31 -7.95
CA GLN A 165 12.28 7.26 -8.75
C GLN A 165 11.69 8.68 -8.75
N TRP A 166 10.46 8.83 -8.25
CA TRP A 166 9.70 10.07 -8.16
C TRP A 166 8.78 10.08 -6.92
N THR A 167 8.44 11.27 -6.43
CA THR A 167 7.59 11.49 -5.24
C THR A 167 6.27 12.20 -5.55
N THR A 168 6.21 13.01 -6.61
CA THR A 168 5.14 13.99 -6.79
C THR A 168 4.80 14.20 -8.26
N GLY A 169 3.50 14.22 -8.60
CA GLY A 169 3.00 14.61 -9.92
C GLY A 169 2.86 16.12 -10.08
N ALA A 170 2.78 16.59 -11.33
CA ALA A 170 2.79 18.02 -11.64
C ALA A 170 1.58 18.80 -11.08
N ALA A 171 0.41 18.16 -10.93
CA ALA A 171 -0.76 18.81 -10.32
C ALA A 171 -0.62 18.97 -8.81
N SER A 172 0.35 18.29 -8.19
CA SER A 172 0.72 18.41 -6.78
C SER A 172 2.00 19.24 -6.60
N ASP A 173 2.28 20.17 -7.53
CA ASP A 173 3.47 21.05 -7.56
C ASP A 173 4.82 20.32 -7.75
N GLY A 174 4.80 19.09 -8.29
CA GLY A 174 6.00 18.35 -8.69
C GLY A 174 6.64 18.87 -9.98
N ASP A 175 7.96 18.72 -10.09
CA ASP A 175 8.70 19.04 -11.32
C ASP A 175 8.48 17.94 -12.40
N ALA A 176 8.15 18.36 -13.62
CA ALA A 176 7.75 17.46 -14.72
C ALA A 176 8.88 16.54 -15.24
N GLU A 177 10.15 16.89 -15.00
CA GLU A 177 11.30 16.09 -15.45
C GLU A 177 11.77 15.13 -14.36
N THR A 178 11.76 15.59 -13.10
CA THR A 178 12.32 14.83 -11.98
C THR A 178 11.27 14.09 -11.15
N GLY A 179 10.02 14.55 -11.16
CA GLY A 179 8.93 14.05 -10.32
C GLY A 179 9.14 14.33 -8.84
N LEU A 180 9.87 15.40 -8.50
CA LEU A 180 10.23 15.79 -7.13
C LEU A 180 9.69 17.18 -6.78
N GLY A 181 9.61 17.48 -5.48
CA GLY A 181 9.08 18.75 -4.95
C GLY A 181 7.59 18.68 -4.63
N GLY A 182 6.96 19.84 -4.45
CA GLY A 182 5.52 19.94 -4.22
C GLY A 182 5.02 19.22 -2.95
N THR A 183 3.89 18.51 -3.06
CA THR A 183 3.31 17.66 -2.01
C THR A 183 3.67 16.19 -2.28
N PRO A 184 4.66 15.62 -1.57
CA PRO A 184 5.13 14.26 -1.83
C PRO A 184 4.11 13.19 -1.48
N ALA A 185 4.32 12.02 -2.07
CA ALA A 185 3.53 10.82 -1.85
C ALA A 185 3.31 10.47 -0.37
N HIS A 186 2.17 9.84 -0.08
CA HIS A 186 1.81 9.35 1.25
C HIS A 186 1.88 7.82 1.29
N ALA A 187 2.75 7.25 2.12
CA ALA A 187 2.82 5.81 2.37
C ALA A 187 2.38 5.46 3.80
N GLY A 188 1.44 4.51 3.92
CA GLY A 188 0.82 4.16 5.20
C GLY A 188 -0.58 3.60 5.06
N PHE A 189 -1.44 3.90 6.04
CA PHE A 189 -2.86 3.58 5.98
C PHE A 189 -3.69 4.44 6.95
N ASN A 190 -4.97 4.60 6.65
CA ASN A 190 -5.97 5.27 7.47
C ASN A 190 -7.16 4.34 7.71
N SER A 191 -7.52 4.05 8.96
CA SER A 191 -8.63 3.13 9.29
C SER A 191 -10.03 3.72 9.12
N GLY A 192 -10.14 5.06 9.03
CA GLY A 192 -11.42 5.76 9.00
C GLY A 192 -12.12 5.88 10.36
N ASP A 193 -11.42 5.68 11.47
CA ASP A 193 -11.94 5.89 12.84
C ASP A 193 -11.29 7.07 13.59
N ASP A 194 -10.57 7.93 12.89
CA ASP A 194 -9.79 9.09 13.38
C ASP A 194 -8.64 8.77 14.35
N THR A 195 -8.49 7.52 14.79
CA THR A 195 -7.55 7.14 15.84
C THR A 195 -6.47 6.16 15.35
N ASN A 196 -6.83 5.24 14.47
CA ASN A 196 -5.94 4.21 13.95
C ASN A 196 -5.49 4.60 12.55
N PHE A 197 -4.29 5.17 12.45
CA PHE A 197 -3.60 5.42 11.20
C PHE A 197 -2.10 5.23 11.41
N TYR A 198 -1.36 5.08 10.32
CA TYR A 198 0.09 4.97 10.38
C TYR A 198 0.75 5.64 9.19
N ASN A 199 1.74 6.48 9.47
CA ASN A 199 2.60 7.11 8.48
C ASN A 199 3.94 6.38 8.47
N ILE A 200 4.34 5.84 7.31
CA ILE A 200 5.71 5.32 7.15
C ILE A 200 6.69 6.50 7.32
N PRO A 201 7.82 6.35 8.05
CA PRO A 201 8.82 7.40 8.19
C PRO A 201 9.24 7.99 6.85
N GLY A 202 9.17 9.32 6.74
CA GLY A 202 9.45 10.06 5.50
C GLY A 202 8.23 10.31 4.63
N SER A 203 7.09 9.68 4.90
CA SER A 203 5.83 9.92 4.19
C SER A 203 5.43 11.40 4.19
N GLN A 204 4.86 11.89 3.08
CA GLN A 204 4.53 13.30 2.83
C GLN A 204 5.72 14.28 2.93
N THR A 205 6.94 13.78 2.77
CA THR A 205 8.15 14.61 2.69
C THR A 205 9.05 14.08 1.59
N ASP A 206 10.00 14.90 1.12
CA ASP A 206 10.99 14.48 0.12
C ASP A 206 11.77 13.22 0.53
N ALA A 207 11.82 12.92 1.84
CA ALA A 207 12.49 11.72 2.36
C ALA A 207 11.83 10.40 1.92
N ILE A 208 10.56 10.41 1.48
CA ILE A 208 9.85 9.21 1.02
C ILE A 208 10.54 8.53 -0.17
N ILE A 209 11.34 9.26 -0.96
CA ILE A 209 12.14 8.68 -2.04
C ILE A 209 13.06 7.54 -1.55
N ASN A 210 13.44 7.54 -0.27
CA ASN A 210 14.33 6.53 0.33
C ASN A 210 13.58 5.30 0.89
N ILE A 211 12.27 5.18 0.69
CA ILE A 211 11.42 4.16 1.33
C ILE A 211 11.88 2.72 1.02
N THR A 212 12.51 2.49 -0.13
CA THR A 212 13.13 1.21 -0.56
C THR A 212 14.24 0.72 0.38
N THR A 213 14.81 1.61 1.21
CA THR A 213 15.88 1.29 2.17
C THR A 213 15.39 1.11 3.60
N THR A 214 14.13 1.45 3.87
CA THR A 214 13.52 1.45 5.21
C THR A 214 12.67 0.21 5.44
N SER A 215 12.42 -0.15 6.71
CA SER A 215 11.62 -1.34 7.07
C SER A 215 11.30 -1.37 8.56
N ASN A 216 10.15 -1.95 8.95
CA ASN A 216 9.87 -2.34 10.33
C ASN A 216 10.15 -3.83 10.63
N VAL A 217 10.45 -4.63 9.61
CA VAL A 217 10.73 -6.09 9.73
C VAL A 217 12.18 -6.46 9.37
N LYS A 218 13.07 -5.46 9.27
CA LYS A 218 14.50 -5.60 8.93
C LYS A 218 14.75 -6.23 7.55
N VAL A 219 13.82 -6.04 6.62
CA VAL A 219 13.95 -6.39 5.21
C VAL A 219 13.76 -5.09 4.43
N PRO A 220 14.84 -4.48 3.90
CA PRO A 220 14.74 -3.19 3.19
C PRO A 220 13.62 -3.17 2.14
N GLY A 221 12.81 -2.12 2.17
CA GLY A 221 11.68 -1.95 1.27
C GLY A 221 10.45 -2.75 1.66
N ARG A 222 10.46 -3.49 2.78
CA ARG A 222 9.28 -4.23 3.27
C ARG A 222 8.77 -3.67 4.59
N TRP A 223 7.47 -3.41 4.63
CA TRP A 223 6.73 -3.01 5.81
C TRP A 223 5.57 -3.96 6.05
N VAL A 224 5.42 -4.49 7.27
CA VAL A 224 4.37 -5.47 7.61
C VAL A 224 3.64 -5.05 8.87
N PHE A 225 2.31 -5.02 8.82
CA PHE A 225 1.46 -4.57 9.91
C PHE A 225 0.39 -5.61 10.21
N ARG A 226 0.12 -5.87 11.49
CA ARG A 226 -1.09 -6.58 11.94
C ARG A 226 -2.19 -5.55 12.21
N VAL A 227 -3.38 -5.77 11.64
CA VAL A 227 -4.43 -4.75 11.56
C VAL A 227 -5.80 -5.19 12.07
N ASP A 228 -5.89 -6.36 12.70
CA ASP A 228 -7.08 -6.80 13.45
C ASP A 228 -7.12 -6.33 14.91
N ASP A 229 -5.94 -6.11 15.49
CA ASP A 229 -5.69 -5.61 16.83
C ASP A 229 -4.41 -4.75 16.70
N PHE A 230 -4.45 -3.46 17.05
CA PHE A 230 -3.36 -2.52 16.72
C PHE A 230 -2.04 -3.00 17.34
N GLN A 231 -1.17 -3.58 16.50
CA GLN A 231 0.15 -4.06 16.88
C GLN A 231 1.12 -3.68 15.76
N VAL A 232 1.82 -2.55 15.93
CA VAL A 232 2.95 -2.19 15.08
C VAL A 232 4.21 -2.83 15.67
N THR A 233 4.90 -3.67 14.89
CA THR A 233 6.21 -4.19 15.29
C THR A 233 7.29 -3.16 15.03
N GLY A 234 8.22 -2.99 15.98
CA GLY A 234 9.43 -2.17 15.78
C GLY A 234 9.23 -0.65 15.91
N VAL A 235 8.06 -0.20 16.33
CA VAL A 235 7.79 1.20 16.67
C VAL A 235 7.27 1.19 18.10
N ASP A 236 7.91 1.94 19.00
CA ASP A 236 7.31 2.15 20.31
C ASP A 236 5.90 2.72 20.09
N PRO A 237 4.87 2.25 20.82
CA PRO A 237 3.55 2.84 20.72
C PRO A 237 3.69 4.35 20.90
N PRO A 238 2.97 5.18 20.11
CA PRO A 238 2.99 6.62 20.33
C PRO A 238 2.72 6.82 21.81
N GLN A 239 3.67 7.44 22.52
CA GLN A 239 3.40 7.84 23.88
C GLN A 239 2.25 8.83 23.78
N LEU A 240 1.04 8.36 24.09
CA LEU A 240 -0.10 9.17 24.46
C LEU A 240 0.28 9.88 25.76
N ASN A 241 1.18 10.84 25.67
CA ASN A 241 1.41 11.81 26.72
C ASN A 241 0.26 12.81 26.63
N ASN A 242 -0.86 12.42 27.25
CA ASN A 242 -1.69 13.36 27.96
C ASN A 242 -0.80 14.19 28.90
N CYS A 243 -0.70 15.49 28.63
CA CYS A 243 -0.81 16.60 29.59
C CYS A 243 0.02 17.82 29.15
N TRP A 244 -0.73 18.88 28.85
CA TRP A 244 -0.47 20.31 29.06
C TRP A 244 0.91 20.75 29.59
N LEU A 245 1.59 21.61 28.82
CA LEU A 245 1.88 23.03 29.14
C LEU A 245 2.67 23.69 28.00
#